data_AF-A0A1M7MN77-F1
#
_entry.id   AF-A0A1M7MN77-F1
#
_cell.length_a   1.000
_cell.length_b   1.000
_cell.length_c   1.000
_cell.angle_alpha   90.00
_cell.angle_beta   90.00
_cell.angle_gamma   90.00
#
_symmetry.space_group_name_H-M   'P 1'
#
loop_
_entity.id
_entity.type
_entity.pdbx_description
1 polymer ?
#
loop_
_entity_poly.entity_id
_entity_poly.type
_entity_poly.pdbx_seq_one_letter_code
_entity_poly.pdbx_strand_id
1 'polypeptide(L)'
;MYRKLPIGIQSFKVMREEPYYYVDKTYFVKKLLDNGKYYFLSRPRRFGKSLFVDTLKWAFLGKKEYFKGLYLENNWDWDKKYPVISISFGSGAVRNLDELKAIEKELLERNSREYGVQLEFETITGRFFELIQKIYEKYNAPVVVLVDEYDKPLLDRIIEKDLAMEIREELKNFYSVIKEADQYLKFVFITGVSKFSKVSLFSG
;
A
#
# COMPACT_ATOMS: atom_id res chain seq x y z
N MET A 1 5.68 -19.87 28.30
CA MET A 1 5.37 -18.42 28.41
C MET A 1 4.14 -18.14 27.55
N TYR A 2 3.09 -17.58 28.13
CA TYR A 2 1.84 -17.31 27.40
C TYR A 2 2.04 -16.17 26.39
N ARG A 3 1.62 -16.36 25.15
CA ARG A 3 1.58 -15.30 24.13
C ARG A 3 0.30 -14.47 24.29
N LYS A 4 0.37 -13.19 23.97
CA LYS A 4 -0.76 -12.24 24.00
C LYS A 4 -1.55 -12.28 22.69
N LEU A 5 -2.84 -11.95 22.75
CA LEU A 5 -3.61 -11.69 21.53
C LEU A 5 -3.24 -10.30 20.97
N PRO A 6 -3.02 -10.16 19.65
CA PRO A 6 -2.57 -8.91 19.02
C PRO A 6 -3.72 -7.91 18.81
N ILE A 7 -4.39 -7.51 19.89
CA ILE A 7 -5.55 -6.60 19.79
C ILE A 7 -5.07 -5.20 19.38
N GLY A 8 -5.56 -4.71 18.24
CA GLY A 8 -5.21 -3.40 17.70
C GLY A 8 -3.83 -3.29 17.06
N ILE A 9 -3.08 -4.40 16.97
CA ILE A 9 -1.73 -4.40 16.40
C ILE A 9 -1.82 -4.66 14.90
N GLN A 10 -1.32 -3.70 14.13
CA GLN A 10 -1.28 -3.77 12.67
C GLN A 10 0.14 -3.88 12.12
N SER A 11 1.16 -3.66 12.95
CA SER A 11 2.55 -3.83 12.56
C SER A 11 2.96 -5.30 12.63
N PHE A 12 3.33 -5.87 11.50
CA PHE A 12 3.90 -7.20 11.40
C PHE A 12 5.21 -7.26 12.17
N LYS A 13 6.09 -6.26 12.06
CA LYS A 13 7.32 -6.17 12.86
C LYS A 13 7.04 -6.35 14.35
N VAL A 14 6.13 -5.56 14.93
CA VAL A 14 5.75 -5.67 16.35
C VAL A 14 5.21 -7.07 16.66
N MET A 15 4.37 -7.64 15.79
CA MET A 15 3.85 -9.00 15.97
C MET A 15 4.92 -10.10 15.95
N ARG A 16 6.08 -9.85 15.34
CA ARG A 16 7.19 -10.82 15.24
C ARG A 16 8.23 -10.62 16.33
N GLU A 17 8.44 -9.39 16.80
CA GLU A 17 9.40 -9.07 17.86
C GLU A 17 8.83 -9.29 19.28
N GLU A 18 7.53 -9.08 19.47
CA GLU A 18 6.86 -9.21 20.76
C GLU A 18 6.13 -10.57 20.90
N PRO A 19 5.81 -11.03 22.13
CA PRO A 19 5.22 -12.35 22.36
C PRO A 19 3.72 -12.39 22.01
N TYR A 20 3.35 -12.09 20.76
CA TYR A 20 1.99 -12.17 20.24
C TYR A 20 1.72 -13.47 19.48
N TYR A 21 0.46 -13.90 19.48
CA TYR A 21 -0.01 -14.91 18.54
C TYR A 21 -0.11 -14.30 17.13
N TYR A 22 0.50 -14.97 16.14
CA TYR A 22 0.39 -14.66 14.72
C TYR A 22 -0.08 -15.91 13.98
N VAL A 23 -1.13 -15.76 13.17
CA VAL A 23 -1.58 -16.82 12.26
C VAL A 23 -0.86 -16.63 10.93
N ASP A 24 -0.08 -17.62 10.53
CA ASP A 24 0.73 -17.55 9.33
C ASP A 24 -0.14 -17.48 8.06
N LYS A 25 -0.08 -16.34 7.38
CA LYS A 25 -0.71 -16.11 6.06
C LYS A 25 0.33 -15.85 4.97
N THR A 26 1.60 -16.09 5.25
CA THR A 26 2.71 -15.70 4.38
C THR A 26 2.78 -16.56 3.11
N TYR A 27 2.15 -17.75 3.10
CA TYR A 27 1.84 -18.50 1.88
C TYR A 27 1.14 -17.64 0.81
N PHE A 28 0.18 -16.80 1.21
CA PHE A 28 -0.55 -15.97 0.26
C PHE A 28 0.33 -14.90 -0.39
N VAL A 29 1.36 -14.41 0.31
CA VAL A 29 2.31 -13.47 -0.28
C VAL A 29 3.03 -14.11 -1.47
N LYS A 30 3.56 -15.32 -1.29
CA LYS A 30 4.21 -16.07 -2.38
C LYS A 30 3.24 -16.36 -3.52
N LYS A 31 2.05 -16.85 -3.19
CA LYS A 31 1.00 -17.14 -4.16
C LYS A 31 0.64 -15.89 -4.99
N LEU A 32 0.46 -14.73 -4.36
CA LEU A 32 0.12 -13.50 -5.08
C LEU A 32 1.27 -13.07 -6.00
N LEU A 33 2.51 -13.08 -5.53
CA LEU A 33 3.67 -12.74 -6.35
C LEU A 33 3.77 -13.61 -7.61
N ASP A 34 3.51 -14.91 -7.49
CA ASP A 34 3.67 -15.87 -8.59
C ASP A 34 2.54 -15.80 -9.63
N ASN A 35 1.36 -15.32 -9.25
CA ASN A 35 0.17 -15.35 -10.10
C ASN A 35 -0.15 -14.01 -10.79
N GLY A 36 0.52 -12.92 -10.42
CA GLY A 36 0.18 -11.63 -10.98
C GLY A 36 0.86 -10.44 -10.33
N LYS A 37 0.58 -9.27 -10.90
CA LYS A 37 1.19 -8.00 -10.53
C LYS A 37 0.24 -7.06 -9.79
N TYR A 38 -1.05 -7.08 -10.14
CA TYR A 38 -2.04 -6.13 -9.64
C TYR A 38 -3.12 -6.84 -8.83
N TYR A 39 -3.28 -6.43 -7.58
CA TYR A 39 -4.26 -7.03 -6.68
C TYR A 39 -5.08 -5.99 -5.94
N PHE A 40 -6.37 -6.31 -5.79
CA PHE A 40 -7.31 -5.58 -4.97
C PHE A 40 -7.95 -6.50 -3.93
N LEU A 41 -7.87 -6.12 -2.66
CA LEU A 41 -8.50 -6.82 -1.56
C LEU A 41 -9.60 -5.95 -0.93
N SER A 42 -10.84 -6.12 -1.41
CA SER A 42 -12.03 -5.63 -0.71
C SER A 42 -12.46 -6.63 0.34
N ARG A 43 -12.49 -6.20 1.61
CA ARG A 43 -13.06 -6.95 2.74
C ARG A 43 -13.59 -5.98 3.82
N PRO A 44 -14.51 -6.43 4.69
CA PRO A 44 -14.99 -5.59 5.79
C PRO A 44 -13.86 -5.12 6.73
N ARG A 45 -14.17 -4.11 7.56
CA ARG A 45 -13.24 -3.60 8.58
C ARG A 45 -12.84 -4.71 9.55
N ARG A 46 -11.62 -4.62 10.11
CA ARG A 46 -11.04 -5.56 11.09
C ARG A 46 -10.74 -6.99 10.59
N PHE A 47 -10.63 -7.19 9.28
CA PHE A 47 -10.22 -8.48 8.68
C PHE A 47 -8.69 -8.69 8.58
N GLY A 48 -7.89 -7.84 9.22
CA GLY A 48 -6.42 -7.93 9.21
C GLY A 48 -5.76 -7.51 7.89
N LYS A 49 -6.42 -6.64 7.10
CA LYS A 49 -5.90 -6.13 5.82
C LYS A 49 -4.61 -5.35 6.01
N SER A 50 -4.60 -4.38 6.91
CA SER A 50 -3.43 -3.54 7.22
C SER A 50 -2.23 -4.36 7.68
N LEU A 51 -2.46 -5.38 8.52
CA LEU A 51 -1.41 -6.32 8.92
C LEU A 51 -0.85 -7.12 7.73
N PHE A 52 -1.71 -7.53 6.80
CA PHE A 52 -1.26 -8.24 5.60
C PHE A 52 -0.48 -7.31 4.64
N VAL A 53 -0.90 -6.05 4.50
CA VAL A 53 -0.16 -5.01 3.77
C VAL A 53 1.23 -4.81 4.39
N ASP A 54 1.32 -4.70 5.71
CA ASP A 54 2.61 -4.57 6.40
C ASP A 54 3.45 -5.85 6.22
N THR A 55 2.83 -7.05 6.25
CA THR A 55 3.52 -8.32 5.95
C THR A 55 4.13 -8.31 4.54
N LEU A 56 3.39 -7.84 3.53
CA LEU A 56 3.89 -7.66 2.16
C LEU A 56 5.08 -6.70 2.13
N LYS A 57 4.98 -5.55 2.81
CA LYS A 57 6.07 -4.56 2.91
C LYS A 57 7.36 -5.22 3.37
N TRP A 58 7.32 -5.95 4.48
CA TRP A 58 8.53 -6.57 5.05
C TRP A 58 9.09 -7.71 4.19
N ALA A 59 8.24 -8.46 3.48
CA ALA A 59 8.68 -9.49 2.54
C ALA A 59 9.44 -8.88 1.36
N PHE A 60 8.88 -7.84 0.73
CA PHE A 60 9.51 -7.18 -0.43
C PHE A 60 10.77 -6.39 -0.07
N LEU A 61 10.85 -5.83 1.15
CA LEU A 61 12.08 -5.23 1.68
C LEU A 61 13.17 -6.26 2.03
N GLY A 62 12.86 -7.57 1.97
CA GLY A 62 13.80 -8.66 2.24
C GLY A 62 14.19 -8.78 3.71
N LYS A 63 13.30 -8.43 4.64
CA LYS A 63 13.56 -8.53 6.09
C LYS A 63 13.29 -9.95 6.61
N LYS A 64 14.13 -10.90 6.20
CA LYS A 64 14.02 -12.33 6.51
C LYS A 64 13.85 -12.62 8.01
N GLU A 65 14.45 -11.80 8.87
CA GLU A 65 14.38 -11.94 10.32
C GLU A 65 12.95 -11.99 10.86
N TYR A 66 12.00 -11.30 10.23
CA TYR A 66 10.59 -11.30 10.64
C TYR A 66 9.84 -12.55 10.20
N PHE A 67 10.39 -13.32 9.27
CA PHE A 67 9.72 -14.49 8.69
C PHE A 67 10.19 -15.82 9.27
N LYS A 68 11.10 -15.82 10.24
CA LYS A 68 11.54 -17.05 10.92
C LYS A 68 10.36 -17.86 11.46
N GLY A 69 10.31 -19.15 11.13
CA GLY A 69 9.25 -20.08 11.47
C GLY A 69 7.95 -19.91 10.69
N LEU A 70 7.92 -19.07 9.65
CA LEU A 70 6.77 -18.87 8.75
C LEU A 70 7.04 -19.49 7.38
N TYR A 71 5.99 -19.71 6.59
CA TYR A 71 6.08 -20.29 5.25
C TYR A 71 7.11 -19.59 4.36
N LEU A 72 7.16 -18.26 4.33
CA LEU A 72 8.09 -17.53 3.46
C LEU A 72 9.56 -17.70 3.82
N GLU A 73 9.92 -18.12 5.05
CA GLU A 73 11.33 -18.29 5.43
C GLU A 73 12.12 -19.11 4.40
N ASN A 74 11.49 -20.17 3.90
CA ASN A 74 12.07 -21.13 2.95
C ASN A 74 11.49 -21.03 1.53
N ASN A 75 10.49 -20.16 1.31
CA ASN A 75 9.74 -20.07 0.06
C ASN A 75 9.80 -18.67 -0.57
N TRP A 76 10.80 -17.88 -0.18
CA TRP A 76 11.06 -16.54 -0.70
C TRP A 76 12.53 -16.38 -1.07
N ASP A 77 12.78 -15.65 -2.15
CA ASP A 77 14.13 -15.28 -2.60
C ASP A 77 14.57 -14.02 -1.84
N TRP A 78 15.26 -14.22 -0.70
CA TRP A 78 15.66 -13.14 0.20
C TRP A 78 16.80 -12.27 -0.33
N ASP A 79 17.49 -12.71 -1.39
CA ASP A 79 18.52 -11.92 -2.07
C ASP A 79 17.89 -10.85 -2.98
N LYS A 80 16.64 -11.06 -3.41
CA LYS A 80 15.87 -10.07 -4.17
C LYS A 80 15.09 -9.14 -3.25
N LYS A 81 15.50 -7.87 -3.27
CA LYS A 81 14.86 -6.77 -2.52
C LYS A 81 14.28 -5.77 -3.48
N TYR A 82 13.10 -5.26 -3.13
CA TYR A 82 12.40 -4.27 -3.92
C TYR A 82 12.07 -3.06 -3.05
N PRO A 83 12.27 -1.82 -3.55
CA PRO A 83 11.78 -0.65 -2.84
C PRO A 83 10.25 -0.68 -2.79
N VAL A 84 9.68 -0.27 -1.67
CA VAL A 84 8.24 -0.31 -1.36
C VAL A 84 7.73 1.09 -1.05
N ILE A 85 6.82 1.60 -1.87
CA ILE A 85 6.02 2.80 -1.58
C ILE A 85 4.79 2.36 -0.78
N SER A 86 4.58 2.96 0.39
CA SER A 86 3.46 2.65 1.28
C SER A 86 2.55 3.87 1.48
N ILE A 87 1.30 3.74 1.03
CA ILE A 87 0.26 4.78 1.08
C ILE A 87 -0.89 4.26 1.95
N SER A 88 -1.34 5.04 2.92
CA SER A 88 -2.48 4.66 3.76
C SER A 88 -3.32 5.89 4.06
N PHE A 89 -4.62 5.80 3.75
CA PHE A 89 -5.61 6.84 4.08
C PHE A 89 -6.28 6.59 5.44
N GLY A 90 -5.74 5.66 6.24
CA GLY A 90 -6.32 5.24 7.51
C GLY A 90 -6.29 6.31 8.61
N SER A 91 -5.42 7.32 8.50
CA SER A 91 -5.35 8.45 9.42
C SER A 91 -6.14 9.66 8.91
N GLY A 92 -6.79 10.38 9.83
CA GLY A 92 -7.51 11.62 9.52
C GLY A 92 -8.89 11.39 8.89
N ALA A 93 -9.62 12.49 8.68
CA ALA A 93 -10.89 12.53 7.97
C ALA A 93 -10.83 13.65 6.93
N VAL A 94 -11.24 13.35 5.70
CA VAL A 94 -11.29 14.34 4.62
C VAL A 94 -12.57 15.14 4.73
N ARG A 95 -12.50 16.48 4.81
CA ARG A 95 -13.68 17.36 4.88
C ARG A 95 -13.98 18.05 3.55
N ASN A 96 -12.98 18.20 2.68
CA ASN A 96 -13.11 18.83 1.37
C ASN A 96 -11.97 18.33 0.45
N LEU A 97 -12.01 18.75 -0.82
CA LEU A 97 -11.06 18.34 -1.83
C LEU A 97 -9.62 18.81 -1.55
N ASP A 98 -9.44 20.01 -0.99
CA ASP A 98 -8.12 20.56 -0.69
C ASP A 98 -7.42 19.77 0.43
N GLU A 99 -8.17 19.32 1.44
CA GLU A 99 -7.65 18.44 2.48
C GLU A 99 -7.20 17.09 1.93
N LEU A 100 -7.94 16.51 0.97
CA LEU A 100 -7.53 15.28 0.30
C LEU A 100 -6.19 15.48 -0.44
N LYS A 101 -6.10 16.54 -1.23
CA LYS A 101 -4.88 16.90 -1.98
C LYS A 101 -3.68 17.14 -1.06
N ALA A 102 -3.91 17.77 0.10
CA ALA A 102 -2.89 17.96 1.12
C ALA A 102 -2.40 16.61 1.69
N ILE A 103 -3.33 15.72 2.05
CA ILE A 103 -3.01 14.37 2.54
C ILE A 103 -2.22 13.57 1.50
N GLU A 104 -2.64 13.59 0.24
CA GLU A 104 -1.93 12.92 -0.85
C GLU A 104 -0.50 13.45 -0.99
N LYS A 105 -0.32 14.78 -0.96
CA LYS A 105 1.00 15.42 -0.98
C LYS A 105 1.87 14.97 0.19
N GLU A 106 1.33 14.94 1.41
CA GLU A 106 2.05 14.47 2.60
C GLU A 106 2.45 13.00 2.51
N LEU A 107 1.57 12.14 1.98
CA LEU A 107 1.85 10.71 1.77
C LEU A 107 3.00 10.51 0.78
N LEU A 108 3.01 11.26 -0.32
CA LEU A 108 4.10 11.22 -1.31
C LEU A 108 5.41 11.77 -0.72
N GLU A 109 5.34 12.90 -0.02
CA GLU A 109 6.50 13.54 0.62
C GLU A 109 7.15 12.63 1.66
N ARG A 110 6.35 11.92 2.47
CA ARG A 110 6.86 10.94 3.44
C ARG A 110 7.68 9.83 2.76
N ASN A 111 7.16 9.27 1.67
CA ASN A 111 7.87 8.24 0.91
C ASN A 111 9.11 8.82 0.22
N SER A 112 9.02 10.05 -0.31
CA SER A 112 10.16 10.76 -0.90
C SER A 112 11.31 10.91 0.09
N ARG A 113 11.00 11.29 1.33
CA ARG A 113 11.98 11.39 2.43
C ARG A 113 12.55 10.04 2.85
N GLU A 114 11.71 9.00 2.96
CA GLU A 114 12.14 7.63 3.28
C GLU A 114 13.20 7.12 2.28
N TYR A 115 13.03 7.44 1.00
CA TYR A 115 13.98 7.07 -0.04
C TYR A 115 15.02 8.14 -0.37
N GLY A 116 15.00 9.30 0.28
CA GLY A 116 15.91 10.41 -0.02
C GLY A 116 15.92 10.81 -1.50
N VAL A 117 14.73 10.92 -2.10
CA VAL A 117 14.52 11.48 -3.44
C VAL A 117 13.85 12.85 -3.30
N GLN A 118 14.07 13.73 -4.27
CA GLN A 118 13.43 15.05 -4.34
C GLN A 118 12.39 15.03 -5.45
N LEU A 119 11.21 15.61 -5.20
CA LEU A 119 10.13 15.69 -6.17
C LEU A 119 10.01 17.14 -6.67
N GLU A 120 10.14 17.31 -7.97
CA GLU A 120 10.18 18.60 -8.66
C GLU A 120 8.84 18.93 -9.32
N PHE A 121 8.03 17.93 -9.65
CA PHE A 121 6.75 18.17 -10.30
C PHE A 121 5.77 18.89 -9.37
N GLU A 122 4.91 19.72 -9.95
CA GLU A 122 3.93 20.53 -9.21
C GLU A 122 2.64 19.76 -8.91
N THR A 123 2.15 18.98 -9.89
CA THR A 123 0.90 18.22 -9.76
C THR A 123 1.11 16.99 -8.88
N ILE A 124 0.06 16.60 -8.13
CA ILE A 124 0.11 15.41 -7.26
C ILE A 124 0.36 14.14 -8.08
N THR A 125 -0.32 13.99 -9.22
CA THR A 125 -0.14 12.86 -10.13
C THR A 125 1.27 12.81 -10.69
N GLY A 126 1.81 13.96 -11.11
CA GLY A 126 3.19 14.08 -11.55
C GLY A 126 4.17 13.67 -10.45
N ARG A 127 4.00 14.20 -9.24
CA ARG A 127 4.83 13.84 -8.08
C ARG A 127 4.78 12.35 -7.75
N PHE A 128 3.63 11.71 -7.88
CA PHE A 128 3.53 10.27 -7.63
C PHE A 128 4.26 9.45 -8.70
N PHE A 129 4.13 9.84 -9.98
CA PHE A 129 4.87 9.18 -11.06
C PHE A 129 6.39 9.37 -10.88
N GLU A 130 6.82 10.60 -10.62
CA GLU A 130 8.21 10.97 -10.39
C GLU A 130 8.80 10.20 -9.20
N LEU A 131 8.03 10.04 -8.11
CA LEU A 131 8.44 9.23 -6.96
C LEU A 131 8.74 7.78 -7.37
N ILE A 132 7.84 7.14 -8.13
CA ILE A 132 8.04 5.77 -8.61
C ILE A 132 9.29 5.69 -9.51
N GLN A 133 9.41 6.61 -10.46
CA GLN A 133 10.51 6.63 -11.42
C GLN A 133 11.87 6.87 -10.73
N LYS A 134 11.99 7.90 -9.88
CA LYS A 134 13.24 8.21 -9.18
C LYS A 134 13.67 7.09 -8.23
N ILE A 135 12.72 6.40 -7.59
CA ILE A 135 13.03 5.22 -6.77
C ILE A 135 13.51 4.06 -7.65
N TYR A 136 12.85 3.80 -8.78
CA TYR A 136 13.28 2.79 -9.74
C TYR A 136 14.72 3.03 -10.18
N GLU A 137 15.04 4.24 -10.63
CA GLU A 137 16.36 4.63 -11.11
C GLU A 137 17.43 4.52 -10.01
N LYS A 138 17.13 5.01 -8.80
CA LYS A 138 18.06 5.00 -7.66
C LYS A 138 18.47 3.59 -7.24
N TYR A 139 17.52 2.65 -7.23
CA TYR A 139 17.77 1.27 -6.78
C TYR A 139 18.02 0.30 -7.94
N ASN A 140 17.87 0.76 -9.19
CA ASN A 140 17.88 -0.06 -10.40
C ASN A 140 17.00 -1.32 -10.24
N ALA A 141 15.82 -1.15 -9.66
CA ALA A 141 14.92 -2.23 -9.29
C ALA A 141 13.46 -1.81 -9.39
N PRO A 142 12.56 -2.70 -9.85
CA PRO A 142 11.14 -2.39 -9.97
C PRO A 142 10.49 -2.16 -8.59
N VAL A 143 9.57 -1.20 -8.52
CA VAL A 143 8.99 -0.67 -7.28
C VAL A 143 7.71 -1.40 -6.91
N VAL A 144 7.52 -1.67 -5.63
CA VAL A 144 6.28 -2.20 -5.07
C VAL A 144 5.42 -1.05 -4.55
N VAL A 145 4.15 -1.00 -4.92
CA VAL A 145 3.19 0.00 -4.41
C VAL A 145 2.13 -0.68 -3.57
N LEU A 146 2.05 -0.30 -2.30
CA LEU A 146 1.08 -0.81 -1.35
C LEU A 146 0.16 0.32 -0.89
N VAL A 147 -1.15 0.13 -1.08
CA VAL A 147 -2.17 1.12 -0.71
C VAL A 147 -3.16 0.48 0.26
N ASP A 148 -3.29 1.04 1.46
CA ASP A 148 -4.24 0.60 2.48
C ASP A 148 -5.38 1.60 2.65
N GLU A 149 -6.60 1.09 2.79
CA GLU A 149 -7.83 1.89 2.94
C GLU A 149 -8.05 2.93 1.83
N TYR A 150 -7.83 2.51 0.57
CA TYR A 150 -7.87 3.37 -0.61
C TYR A 150 -9.19 4.16 -0.80
N ASP A 151 -10.28 3.61 -0.27
CA ASP A 151 -11.64 4.12 -0.42
C ASP A 151 -12.11 4.91 0.79
N LYS A 152 -11.32 4.98 1.86
CA LYS A 152 -11.72 5.64 3.10
C LYS A 152 -12.12 7.11 2.91
N PRO A 153 -11.36 7.95 2.16
CA PRO A 153 -11.76 9.34 1.94
C PRO A 153 -13.15 9.49 1.35
N LEU A 154 -13.52 8.60 0.42
CA LEU A 154 -14.83 8.57 -0.21
C LEU A 154 -15.91 8.02 0.74
N LEU A 155 -15.61 6.97 1.49
CA LEU A 155 -16.55 6.36 2.43
C LEU A 155 -16.94 7.30 3.57
N ASP A 156 -16.01 8.12 4.04
CA ASP A 156 -16.27 9.09 5.11
C ASP A 156 -17.26 10.18 4.67
N ARG A 157 -17.46 10.38 3.37
CA ARG A 157 -18.32 11.42 2.76
C ARG A 157 -19.42 10.89 1.85
N ILE A 158 -19.69 9.58 1.88
CA ILE A 158 -20.59 8.93 0.92
C ILE A 158 -22.04 9.49 0.92
N ILE A 159 -22.45 10.15 2.00
CA ILE A 159 -23.78 10.77 2.14
C ILE A 159 -23.85 12.11 1.39
N GLU A 160 -22.73 12.84 1.33
CA GLU A 160 -22.60 14.16 0.71
C GLU A 160 -22.33 14.00 -0.79
N LYS A 161 -23.39 13.82 -1.59
CA LYS A 161 -23.29 13.37 -3.01
C LYS A 161 -22.28 14.16 -3.85
N ASP A 162 -22.32 15.49 -3.80
CA ASP A 162 -21.47 16.33 -4.65
C ASP A 162 -19.99 16.22 -4.24
N LEU A 163 -19.71 16.34 -2.94
CA LEU A 163 -18.36 16.15 -2.40
C LEU A 163 -17.83 14.73 -2.65
N ALA A 164 -18.68 13.71 -2.51
CA ALA A 164 -18.31 12.32 -2.80
C ALA A 164 -17.95 12.13 -4.28
N MET A 165 -18.61 12.83 -5.21
CA MET A 165 -18.24 12.80 -6.64
C MET A 165 -16.88 13.45 -6.88
N GLU A 166 -16.61 14.60 -6.27
CA GLU A 166 -15.30 15.28 -6.38
C GLU A 166 -14.16 14.43 -5.81
N ILE A 167 -14.34 13.90 -4.59
CA ILE A 167 -13.37 13.00 -3.95
C ILE A 167 -13.12 11.77 -4.82
N ARG A 168 -14.17 11.20 -5.41
CA ARG A 168 -14.04 10.03 -6.28
C ARG A 168 -13.20 10.32 -7.51
N GLU A 169 -13.42 11.46 -8.19
CA GLU A 169 -12.64 11.81 -9.38
C GLU A 169 -11.19 12.14 -9.02
N GLU A 170 -10.93 12.78 -7.88
CA GLU A 170 -9.54 12.99 -7.41
C GLU A 170 -8.84 11.68 -7.09
N LEU A 171 -9.45 10.77 -6.32
CA LEU A 171 -8.86 9.45 -6.05
C LEU A 171 -8.59 8.68 -7.35
N LYS A 172 -9.48 8.79 -8.34
CA LYS A 172 -9.29 8.16 -9.65
C LYS A 172 -8.09 8.76 -10.40
N ASN A 173 -7.91 10.08 -10.33
CA ASN A 173 -6.77 10.79 -10.88
C ASN A 173 -5.47 10.39 -10.15
N PHE A 174 -5.47 10.38 -8.82
CA PHE A 174 -4.33 9.96 -8.01
C PHE A 174 -3.85 8.55 -8.38
N TYR A 175 -4.78 7.59 -8.47
CA TYR A 175 -4.40 6.21 -8.74
C TYR A 175 -4.14 5.93 -10.24
N SER A 176 -4.55 6.78 -11.19
CA SER A 176 -4.32 6.52 -12.62
C SER A 176 -2.83 6.42 -12.97
N VAL A 177 -1.99 7.10 -12.19
CA VAL A 177 -0.52 7.04 -12.25
C VAL A 177 0.01 5.59 -12.21
N ILE A 178 -0.64 4.70 -11.47
CA ILE A 178 -0.21 3.30 -11.34
C ILE A 178 -0.20 2.58 -12.69
N LYS A 179 -1.14 2.92 -13.59
CA LYS A 179 -1.22 2.34 -14.93
C LYS A 179 -0.11 2.89 -15.84
N GLU A 180 0.15 4.19 -15.74
CA GLU A 180 1.19 4.85 -16.51
C GLU A 180 2.60 4.39 -16.11
N ALA A 181 2.81 4.13 -14.82
CA ALA A 181 4.08 3.67 -14.28
C ALA A 181 4.32 2.16 -14.42
N ASP A 182 3.51 1.41 -15.18
CA ASP A 182 3.56 -0.06 -15.25
C ASP A 182 4.98 -0.61 -15.42
N GLN A 183 5.76 -0.06 -16.37
CA GLN A 183 7.12 -0.54 -16.64
C GLN A 183 8.07 -0.47 -15.43
N TYR A 184 7.81 0.41 -14.46
CA TYR A 184 8.63 0.58 -13.26
C TYR A 184 8.16 -0.28 -12.09
N LEU A 185 7.00 -0.92 -12.20
CA LEU A 185 6.34 -1.59 -11.07
C LEU A 185 6.63 -3.09 -11.04
N LYS A 186 6.93 -3.59 -9.84
CA LYS A 186 7.05 -5.03 -9.55
C LYS A 186 5.73 -5.65 -9.15
N PHE A 187 4.99 -4.96 -8.28
CA PHE A 187 3.80 -5.47 -7.62
C PHE A 187 2.97 -4.32 -7.06
N VAL A 188 1.65 -4.42 -7.17
CA VAL A 188 0.71 -3.44 -6.65
C VAL A 188 -0.37 -4.15 -5.86
N PHE A 189 -0.58 -3.70 -4.62
CA PHE A 189 -1.62 -4.25 -3.74
C PHE A 189 -2.43 -3.12 -3.11
N ILE A 190 -3.73 -3.13 -3.37
CA ILE A 190 -4.65 -2.09 -2.89
C ILE A 190 -5.70 -2.76 -2.00
N THR A 191 -6.00 -2.17 -0.85
CA THR A 191 -7.06 -2.66 0.05
C THR A 191 -8.13 -1.62 0.26
N GLY A 192 -9.36 -2.09 0.50
CA GLY A 192 -10.51 -1.25 0.83
C GLY A 192 -11.67 -2.04 1.40
N VAL A 193 -12.81 -1.37 1.57
CA VAL A 193 -14.08 -2.00 1.96
C VAL A 193 -14.92 -2.32 0.72
N SER A 194 -14.98 -1.40 -0.24
CA SER A 194 -15.83 -1.51 -1.43
C SER A 194 -15.04 -1.24 -2.70
N LYS A 195 -15.37 -1.95 -3.78
CA LYS A 195 -14.83 -1.64 -5.11
C LYS A 195 -15.73 -0.60 -5.76
N PHE A 196 -15.34 0.67 -5.77
CA PHE A 196 -16.08 1.65 -6.58
C PHE A 196 -15.78 1.39 -8.06
N SER A 197 -16.74 0.74 -8.74
CA SER A 197 -16.65 0.05 -10.04
C SER A 197 -16.21 0.85 -11.27
N LYS A 198 -15.83 2.13 -11.14
CA LYS A 198 -15.41 2.97 -12.29
C LYS A 198 -13.96 3.46 -12.24
N VAL A 199 -13.17 3.05 -11.25
CA VAL A 199 -11.74 3.35 -11.26
C VAL A 199 -11.04 2.31 -12.13
N SER A 200 -10.57 2.73 -13.30
CA SER A 200 -9.90 1.95 -14.36
C SER A 200 -8.57 1.29 -13.93
N LEU A 201 -8.26 1.27 -12.63
CA LEU A 201 -7.04 0.69 -12.06
C LEU A 201 -6.82 -0.78 -12.40
N PHE A 202 -7.90 -1.47 -12.78
CA PHE A 202 -7.89 -2.89 -13.10
C PHE A 202 -8.52 -3.19 -14.46
N SER A 203 -8.75 -2.18 -15.32
CA SER A 203 -9.28 -2.42 -16.67
C SER A 203 -8.12 -2.59 -17.65
N GLY A 204 -7.72 -3.85 -17.80
CA GLY A 204 -7.29 -4.43 -19.07
C GLY A 204 -8.47 -5.18 -19.68
#